data_AF-X1CDX3-F1
#
_entry.id   AF-X1CDX3-F1
#
_cell.length_a   1.000
_cell.length_b   1.000
_cell.length_c   1.000
_cell.angle_alpha   90.00
_cell.angle_beta   90.00
_cell.angle_gamma   90.00
#
_symmetry.space_group_name_H-M   'P 1'
#
loop_
_entity.id
_entity.type
_entity.pdbx_description
1 polymer ?
#
loop_
_entity_poly.entity_id
_entity_poly.type
_entity_poly.pdbx_seq_one_letter_code
_entity_poly.pdbx_strand_id
1 'polypeptide(L)'
;KTAQVKKLFRGEAERIDNVSLNDTIEDVEDMVSSYKRPRDVKRIDKGFEVSAKMPMPIILKGSKGMHIMAGNTRLNIAYIMNQIPEVLIVDVTK
;
A
#
# COMPACT_ATOMS: atom_id res chain seq x y z
N LYS A 1 -0.10 22.50 -0.06
CA LYS A 1 0.00 21.03 0.10
C LYS A 1 -0.61 20.65 1.42
N THR A 2 -1.52 19.68 1.42
CA THR A 2 -2.19 19.18 2.63
C THR A 2 -1.91 17.68 2.76
N ALA A 3 -1.95 17.15 3.97
CA ALA A 3 -1.78 15.73 4.23
C ALA A 3 -2.90 15.23 5.14
N GLN A 4 -3.48 14.08 4.81
CA GLN A 4 -4.55 13.47 5.60
C GLN A 4 -4.36 11.96 5.70
N VAL A 5 -4.69 11.41 6.86
CA VAL A 5 -4.78 9.96 7.06
C VAL A 5 -6.18 9.51 6.69
N LYS A 6 -6.28 8.46 5.88
CA LYS A 6 -7.56 7.91 5.44
C LYS A 6 -7.50 6.39 5.43
N LYS A 7 -8.60 5.71 5.75
CA LYS A 7 -8.77 4.29 5.41
C LYS A 7 -8.91 4.13 3.90
N LEU A 8 -8.16 3.22 3.30
CA LEU A 8 -8.21 2.95 1.87
C LEU A 8 -8.87 1.60 1.59
N PHE A 9 -10.08 1.64 1.05
CA PHE A 9 -10.79 0.44 0.63
C PHE A 9 -10.23 -0.09 -0.70
N ARG A 10 -10.31 -1.41 -0.92
CA ARG A 10 -9.75 -2.06 -2.11
C ARG A 10 -10.24 -1.45 -3.43
N GLY A 11 -11.54 -1.19 -3.57
CA GLY A 11 -12.10 -0.54 -4.77
C GLY A 11 -11.72 0.95 -4.95
N GLU A 12 -11.18 1.60 -3.92
CA GLU A 12 -10.54 2.91 -4.09
C GLU A 12 -9.10 2.78 -4.59
N ALA A 13 -8.39 1.74 -4.12
CA ALA A 13 -7.01 1.47 -4.50
C ALA A 13 -6.85 1.11 -6.00
N GLU A 14 -7.87 0.51 -6.61
CA GLU A 14 -7.95 0.22 -8.06
C GLU A 14 -7.76 1.45 -8.95
N ARG A 15 -8.05 2.65 -8.42
CA ARG A 15 -7.96 3.92 -9.15
C ARG A 15 -6.65 4.67 -8.88
N ILE A 16 -5.67 4.03 -8.23
CA ILE A 16 -4.39 4.63 -7.86
C ILE A 16 -3.29 4.05 -8.74
N ASP A 17 -2.57 4.91 -9.44
CA ASP A 17 -1.48 4.51 -10.33
C ASP A 17 -0.37 3.82 -9.55
N ASN A 18 0.17 2.74 -10.15
CA ASN A 18 1.23 1.88 -9.62
C ASN A 18 0.87 1.12 -8.33
N VAL A 19 -0.41 1.06 -7.96
CA VAL A 19 -0.88 0.07 -6.99
C VAL A 19 -1.05 -1.28 -7.70
N SER A 20 -0.53 -2.32 -7.07
CA SER A 20 -0.83 -3.71 -7.45
C SER A 20 -1.89 -4.24 -6.49
N LEU A 21 -2.77 -5.12 -6.96
CA LEU A 21 -3.84 -5.73 -6.17
C LEU A 21 -3.80 -7.25 -6.35
N ASN A 22 -2.78 -7.84 -5.77
CA ASN A 22 -2.59 -9.27 -5.72
C ASN A 22 -3.57 -9.93 -4.74
N ASP A 23 -3.91 -11.18 -5.01
CA ASP A 23 -4.90 -11.93 -4.24
C ASP A 23 -4.26 -12.94 -3.28
N THR A 24 -2.99 -13.29 -3.50
CA THR A 24 -2.25 -14.27 -2.68
C THR A 24 -0.94 -13.70 -2.16
N ILE A 25 -0.40 -14.31 -1.09
CA ILE A 25 0.90 -13.92 -0.53
C ILE A 25 2.00 -14.25 -1.53
N GLU A 26 1.90 -15.39 -2.22
CA GLU A 26 2.84 -15.81 -3.26
C GLU A 26 2.96 -14.76 -4.39
N ASP A 27 1.83 -14.24 -4.88
CA ASP A 27 1.84 -13.18 -5.92
C ASP A 27 2.55 -11.90 -5.43
N VAL A 28 2.44 -11.59 -4.13
CA VAL A 28 3.15 -10.46 -3.52
C VAL A 28 4.64 -10.74 -3.41
N GLU A 29 5.05 -11.96 -3.07
CA GLU A 29 6.45 -12.39 -3.07
C GLU A 29 7.06 -12.27 -4.48
N ASP A 30 6.34 -12.74 -5.50
CA ASP A 30 6.74 -12.63 -6.90
C ASP A 30 6.87 -11.16 -7.34
N MET A 31 5.89 -10.32 -7.00
CA MET A 31 5.94 -8.90 -7.30
C MET A 31 7.19 -8.23 -6.68
N VAL A 32 7.48 -8.48 -5.40
CA VAL A 32 8.61 -7.83 -4.72
C VAL A 32 9.96 -8.39 -5.14
N SER A 33 10.01 -9.60 -5.70
CA SER A 33 11.24 -10.21 -6.22
C SER A 33 11.86 -9.37 -7.36
N SER A 34 11.00 -8.68 -8.13
CA SER A 34 11.42 -7.79 -9.22
C SER A 34 12.04 -6.46 -8.75
N TYR A 35 11.92 -6.12 -7.46
CA TYR A 35 12.39 -4.84 -6.95
C TYR A 35 13.91 -4.85 -6.80
N LYS A 36 14.56 -3.72 -7.11
CA LYS A 36 16.01 -3.51 -6.85
C LYS A 36 16.42 -3.84 -5.41
N ARG A 37 15.50 -3.64 -4.46
CA ARG A 37 15.63 -4.05 -3.05
C ARG A 37 14.30 -4.70 -2.64
N PRO A 38 14.20 -6.04 -2.72
CA PRO A 38 12.99 -6.77 -2.36
C PRO A 38 12.55 -6.46 -0.92
N ARG A 39 11.24 -6.44 -0.70
CA ARG A 39 10.67 -6.26 0.63
C ARG A 39 10.49 -7.62 1.29
N ASP A 40 10.69 -7.65 2.60
CA ASP A 40 10.43 -8.84 3.40
C ASP A 40 8.91 -8.96 3.64
N VAL A 41 8.26 -9.78 2.80
CA VAL A 41 6.81 -10.02 2.83
C VAL A 41 6.40 -10.69 4.13
N LYS A 42 7.13 -11.73 4.54
CA LYS A 42 6.84 -12.49 5.77
C LYS A 42 6.89 -11.63 7.02
N ARG A 43 7.83 -10.68 7.09
CA ARG A 43 7.87 -9.73 8.22
C ARG A 43 6.68 -8.77 8.22
N ILE A 44 6.17 -8.39 7.05
CA ILE A 44 4.99 -7.52 6.94
C ILE A 44 3.73 -8.29 7.34
N ASP A 45 3.56 -9.50 6.81
CA ASP A 45 2.48 -10.43 7.14
C ASP A 45 2.39 -10.70 8.65
N LYS A 46 3.50 -11.16 9.25
CA LYS A 46 3.61 -11.31 10.71
C LYS A 46 3.33 -10.01 11.47
N GLY A 47 3.70 -8.86 10.89
CA GLY A 47 3.41 -7.55 11.46
C GLY A 47 1.91 -7.27 11.57
N PHE A 48 1.12 -7.67 10.58
CA PHE A 48 -0.34 -7.57 10.62
C PHE A 48 -0.96 -8.59 11.60
N GLU A 49 -0.43 -9.82 11.68
CA GLU A 49 -0.91 -10.84 12.64
C GLU A 49 -0.81 -10.35 14.09
N VAL A 50 0.32 -9.72 14.46
CA VAL A 50 0.55 -9.24 15.82
C VAL A 50 0.11 -7.79 16.06
N SER A 51 -0.61 -7.18 15.11
CA SER A 51 -1.02 -5.77 15.16
C SER A 51 0.15 -4.80 15.44
N ALA A 52 1.32 -5.08 14.84
CA ALA A 52 2.51 -4.24 14.98
C ALA A 52 2.29 -2.86 14.34
N LYS A 53 2.93 -1.83 14.92
CA LYS A 53 3.00 -0.52 14.29
C LYS A 53 3.81 -0.61 12.99
N MET A 54 3.12 -0.50 11.86
CA MET A 54 3.74 -0.53 10.53
C MET A 54 3.80 0.85 9.88
N PRO A 55 4.84 1.14 9.08
CA PRO A 55 4.90 2.35 8.29
C PRO A 55 3.69 2.47 7.35
N MET A 56 3.01 3.61 7.43
CA MET A 56 1.85 3.92 6.62
C MET A 56 2.22 4.03 5.13
N PRO A 57 1.44 3.43 4.21
CA PRO A 57 1.56 3.68 2.79
C PRO A 57 1.32 5.17 2.47
N ILE A 58 2.02 5.68 1.46
CA ILE A 58 1.96 7.08 1.05
C ILE A 58 1.41 7.18 -0.36
N ILE A 59 0.35 7.95 -0.53
CA ILE A 59 -0.28 8.26 -1.81
C ILE A 59 -0.11 9.73 -2.10
N LEU A 60 0.37 10.05 -3.29
CA LEU A 60 0.43 11.41 -3.80
C LEU A 60 -0.83 11.68 -4.60
N LYS A 61 -1.55 12.74 -4.26
CA LYS A 61 -2.67 13.26 -5.04
C LYS A 61 -2.18 14.46 -5.85
N GLY A 62 -2.12 14.31 -7.17
CA GLY A 62 -1.76 15.36 -8.11
C GLY A 62 -2.93 15.77 -8.99
N SER A 63 -2.68 16.70 -9.92
CA SER A 63 -3.72 17.21 -10.83
C SER A 63 -4.20 16.17 -11.84
N LYS A 64 -3.39 15.13 -12.08
CA LYS A 64 -3.66 14.05 -13.02
C LYS A 64 -4.23 12.77 -12.37
N GLY A 65 -4.35 12.73 -11.04
CA GLY A 65 -4.81 11.54 -10.33
C GLY A 65 -4.02 11.24 -9.06
N MET A 66 -4.20 10.01 -8.57
CA MET A 66 -3.52 9.50 -7.38
C MET A 66 -2.46 8.49 -7.77
N HIS A 67 -1.31 8.53 -7.09
CA HIS A 67 -0.19 7.65 -7.36
C HIS A 67 0.41 7.15 -6.05
N ILE A 68 0.65 5.84 -5.94
CA ILE A 68 1.33 5.30 -4.76
C ILE A 68 2.83 5.57 -4.82
N MET A 69 3.33 6.28 -3.81
CA MET A 69 4.76 6.57 -3.67
C MET A 69 5.49 5.48 -2.89
N ALA A 70 4.83 4.93 -1.86
CA ALA A 70 5.41 3.90 -1.00
C ALA A 70 4.34 3.04 -0.35
N GLY A 71 4.69 1.79 -0.04
CA GLY A 71 3.84 0.89 0.73
C GLY A 71 2.94 -0.03 -0.09
N ASN A 72 3.19 -0.21 -1.39
CA ASN A 72 2.42 -1.13 -2.25
C ASN A 72 2.35 -2.55 -1.66
N THR A 73 3.48 -3.11 -1.24
CA THR A 73 3.53 -4.42 -0.57
C THR A 73 2.64 -4.47 0.68
N ARG A 74 2.61 -3.41 1.50
CA ARG A 74 1.79 -3.39 2.72
C ARG A 74 0.31 -3.32 2.42
N LEU A 75 -0.09 -2.58 1.38
CA LEU A 75 -1.49 -2.54 0.94
C LEU A 75 -1.97 -3.92 0.51
N ASN A 76 -1.19 -4.62 -0.31
CA ASN A 76 -1.52 -5.96 -0.78
C ASN A 76 -1.71 -6.92 0.40
N ILE A 77 -0.73 -6.98 1.30
CA ILE A 77 -0.82 -7.87 2.47
C ILE A 77 -1.99 -7.49 3.38
N ALA A 78 -2.25 -6.20 3.61
CA ALA A 78 -3.43 -5.78 4.37
C ALA A 78 -4.73 -6.31 3.76
N TYR A 79 -4.89 -6.20 2.44
CA TYR A 79 -6.09 -6.67 1.74
C TYR A 79 -6.23 -8.19 1.75
N ILE A 80 -5.14 -8.93 1.56
CA ILE A 80 -5.14 -10.40 1.65
C ILE A 80 -5.56 -10.86 3.06
N MET A 81 -5.13 -10.12 4.09
CA MET A 81 -5.50 -10.37 5.47
C MET A 81 -6.86 -9.79 5.88
N ASN A 82 -7.67 -9.33 4.93
CA ASN A 82 -8.99 -8.71 5.16
C ASN A 82 -8.96 -7.50 6.12
N GLN A 83 -7.84 -6.78 6.17
CA GLN A 83 -7.70 -5.54 6.93
C GLN A 83 -7.88 -4.33 6.01
N ILE A 84 -8.48 -3.27 6.55
CA ILE A 84 -8.58 -1.98 5.84
C ILE A 84 -7.40 -1.11 6.29
N PRO A 85 -6.36 -0.93 5.46
CA PRO A 85 -5.18 -0.17 5.84
C PRO A 85 -5.48 1.33 5.90
N GLU A 86 -4.84 2.01 6.84
CA GLU A 86 -4.73 3.47 6.82
C GLU A 86 -3.58 3.90 5.93
N VAL A 87 -3.78 4.98 5.17
CA VAL A 87 -2.83 5.55 4.23
C VAL A 87 -2.70 7.06 4.42
N LEU A 88 -1.51 7.60 4.14
CA LEU A 88 -1.25 9.03 4.13
C LEU A 88 -1.45 9.55 2.70
N ILE A 89 -2.48 10.35 2.50
CA ILE A 89 -2.72 11.05 1.24
C ILE A 89 -2.09 12.43 1.34
N VAL A 90 -1.11 12.70 0.48
CA VAL A 90 -0.43 13.99 0.38
C VAL A 90 -0.91 14.68 -0.89
N ASP A 91 -1.64 15.77 -0.73
CA ASP A 91 -2.07 16.61 -1.84
C ASP A 91 -0.91 17.51 -2.29
N VAL A 92 -0.41 17.23 -3.48
CA VAL A 92 0.67 17.96 -4.14
C VAL A 92 0.18 18.80 -5.31
N THR A 93 -1.15 18.92 -5.51
CA THR A 93 -1.71 19.92 -6.41
C THR A 93 -1.27 21.31 -5.98
N LYS A 94 -0.83 22.10 -6.95
CA LYS A 94 -0.59 23.53 -6.80
C LYS A 94 -1.79 24.28 -7.32
#